data_AF-A0A9X3YF96-F1
#
_entry.id   AF-A0A9X3YF96-F1
#
_cell.length_a   1.000
_cell.length_b   1.000
_cell.length_c   1.000
_cell.angle_alpha   90.00
_cell.angle_beta   90.00
_cell.angle_gamma   90.00
#
_symmetry.space_group_name_H-M   'P 1'
#
loop_
_entity.id
_entity.type
_entity.pdbx_description
1 polymer ?
#
loop_
_entity_poly.entity_id
_entity_poly.type
_entity_poly.pdbx_seq_one_letter_code
_entity_poly.pdbx_strand_id
1 'polypeptide(L)'
;LRLVGAHTDSPCLRVKPQPELQRQGFWQLGVEVYGGALLAPWFDRDLSLAGRVTYSRDGRIESQLIDFKVPIATIPNLAIHLNREANQGWAINPQNELRPILAQIASQESPDFRALLADQLGREHGLVADVVLDFELSFYDTQSAAVIGLHGDFIAGARLDNLLSCFAGLQALLNAEPEHTCV
;
A
#
# COMPACT_ATOMS: atom_id res chain seq x y z
N LEU A 1 3.96 34.85 -11.12
CA LEU A 1 3.74 33.54 -10.47
C LEU A 1 4.57 32.50 -11.20
N ARG A 2 5.31 31.67 -10.45
CA ARG A 2 5.99 30.47 -10.98
C ARG A 2 5.29 29.29 -10.33
N LEU A 3 4.71 28.41 -11.15
CA LEU A 3 3.89 27.31 -10.69
C LEU A 3 4.52 26.00 -11.12
N VAL A 4 4.61 25.06 -10.20
CA VAL A 4 4.97 23.66 -10.47
C VAL A 4 3.82 22.81 -9.98
N GLY A 5 3.26 21.99 -10.87
CA GLY A 5 2.19 21.04 -10.55
C GLY A 5 2.75 19.61 -10.51
N ALA A 6 2.39 18.87 -9.47
CA ALA A 6 2.63 17.44 -9.32
C ALA A 6 1.48 16.82 -8.51
N HIS A 7 1.43 15.48 -8.38
CA HIS A 7 0.41 14.80 -7.57
C HIS A 7 1.03 13.72 -6.67
N THR A 8 0.39 13.48 -5.53
CA THR A 8 0.92 12.66 -4.44
C THR A 8 0.38 11.24 -4.43
N ASP A 9 -0.57 10.92 -5.28
CA ASP A 9 -1.13 9.60 -5.44
C ASP A 9 -0.42 8.79 -6.54
N SER A 10 -0.51 7.48 -6.42
CA SER A 10 -0.04 6.53 -7.43
C SER A 10 -1.03 5.36 -7.51
N PRO A 11 -1.17 4.71 -8.68
CA PRO A 11 -1.98 3.50 -8.78
C PRO A 11 -1.55 2.43 -7.76
N CYS A 12 -2.51 1.86 -7.03
CA CYS A 12 -2.24 0.90 -5.96
C CYS A 12 -3.41 -0.02 -5.66
N LEU A 13 -3.21 -0.96 -4.72
CA LEU A 13 -4.27 -1.80 -4.16
C LEU A 13 -4.65 -1.27 -2.78
N ARG A 14 -5.91 -0.83 -2.63
CA ARG A 14 -6.44 -0.31 -1.36
C ARG A 14 -7.29 -1.36 -0.66
N VAL A 15 -7.25 -1.40 0.67
CA VAL A 15 -8.06 -2.33 1.47
C VAL A 15 -9.53 -1.90 1.44
N LYS A 16 -10.45 -2.85 1.22
CA LYS A 16 -11.90 -2.61 1.28
C LYS A 16 -12.38 -2.28 2.70
N PRO A 17 -13.51 -1.56 2.87
CA PRO A 17 -14.05 -1.25 4.21
C PRO A 17 -14.44 -2.48 5.06
N GLN A 18 -14.81 -3.57 4.39
CA GLN A 18 -15.06 -4.89 4.97
C GLN A 18 -14.16 -5.92 4.27
N PRO A 19 -12.88 -6.00 4.67
CA PRO A 19 -11.87 -6.69 3.87
C PRO A 19 -11.70 -8.17 4.23
N GLU A 20 -12.18 -8.65 5.38
CA GLU A 20 -11.83 -9.97 5.87
C GLU A 20 -12.37 -11.07 4.97
N LEU A 21 -11.45 -11.91 4.48
CA LEU A 21 -11.75 -13.10 3.71
C LEU A 21 -10.98 -14.27 4.30
N GLN A 22 -11.65 -15.41 4.44
CA GLN A 22 -11.03 -16.65 4.88
C GLN A 22 -11.25 -17.73 3.83
N ARG A 23 -10.16 -18.28 3.30
CA ARG A 23 -10.22 -19.36 2.30
C ARG A 23 -9.04 -20.30 2.48
N GLN A 24 -9.33 -21.60 2.48
CA GLN A 24 -8.29 -22.65 2.50
C GLN A 24 -7.28 -22.50 3.66
N GLY A 25 -7.73 -22.03 4.83
CA GLY A 25 -6.87 -21.83 6.01
C GLY A 25 -6.04 -20.54 5.97
N PHE A 26 -6.29 -19.62 5.03
CA PHE A 26 -5.60 -18.34 4.94
C PHE A 26 -6.54 -17.17 5.27
N TRP A 27 -6.00 -16.20 6.00
CA TRP A 27 -6.58 -14.86 6.14
C TRP A 27 -6.09 -13.97 5.00
N GLN A 28 -7.04 -13.47 4.23
CA GLN A 28 -6.82 -12.56 3.11
C GLN A 28 -7.58 -11.26 3.32
N LEU A 29 -7.11 -10.20 2.66
CA LEU A 29 -7.85 -8.95 2.57
C LEU A 29 -8.40 -8.73 1.17
N GLY A 30 -9.69 -8.37 1.10
CA GLY A 30 -10.31 -7.85 -0.10
C GLY A 30 -9.74 -6.46 -0.42
N VAL A 31 -9.41 -6.22 -1.69
CA VAL A 31 -8.82 -4.96 -2.15
C VAL A 31 -9.60 -4.36 -3.31
N GLU A 32 -9.42 -3.05 -3.50
CA GLU A 32 -9.86 -2.27 -4.65
C GLU A 32 -8.63 -1.79 -5.42
N VAL A 33 -8.74 -1.76 -6.74
CA VAL A 33 -7.72 -1.16 -7.60
C VAL A 33 -7.96 0.34 -7.63
N TYR A 34 -7.01 1.12 -7.10
CA TYR A 34 -7.00 2.57 -7.19
C TYR A 34 -6.17 2.99 -8.41
N GLY A 35 -6.76 3.80 -9.30
CA GLY A 35 -6.11 4.25 -10.54
C GLY A 35 -5.93 3.16 -11.61
N GLY A 36 -5.17 3.47 -12.65
CA GLY A 36 -4.89 2.57 -13.78
C GLY A 36 -3.72 1.61 -13.52
N ALA A 37 -3.77 0.82 -12.45
CA ALA A 37 -2.65 -0.03 -12.05
C ALA A 37 -2.39 -1.16 -13.06
N LEU A 38 -1.13 -1.40 -13.39
CA LEU A 38 -0.71 -2.67 -13.99
C LEU A 38 -0.82 -3.75 -12.91
N LEU A 39 -1.66 -4.76 -13.13
CA LEU A 39 -2.00 -5.74 -12.08
C LEU A 39 -0.94 -6.82 -11.90
N ALA A 40 -0.35 -7.33 -12.99
CA ALA A 40 0.61 -8.43 -12.94
C ALA A 40 1.85 -8.14 -12.06
N PRO A 41 2.44 -6.93 -12.04
CA PRO A 41 3.59 -6.63 -11.17
C PRO A 41 3.33 -6.66 -9.66
N TRP A 42 2.06 -6.71 -9.21
CA TRP A 42 1.71 -6.83 -7.78
C TRP A 42 1.83 -8.26 -7.27
N PHE A 43 1.86 -9.26 -8.16
CA PHE A 43 2.03 -10.64 -7.77
C PHE A 43 3.47 -10.93 -7.35
N ASP A 44 3.63 -11.88 -6.42
CA ASP A 44 4.90 -12.37 -5.90
C ASP A 44 5.83 -11.26 -5.37
N ARG A 45 5.22 -10.21 -4.80
CA ARG A 45 5.91 -9.13 -4.08
C ARG A 45 5.78 -9.30 -2.57
N ASP A 46 6.80 -8.82 -1.88
CA ASP A 46 6.83 -8.67 -0.43
C ASP A 46 6.13 -7.35 -0.08
N LEU A 47 4.84 -7.44 0.24
CA LEU A 47 3.99 -6.27 0.43
C LEU A 47 3.86 -5.90 1.91
N SER A 48 3.93 -4.60 2.20
CA SER A 48 3.48 -4.03 3.47
C SER A 48 2.26 -3.14 3.23
N LEU A 49 1.77 -2.51 4.30
CA LEU A 49 0.54 -1.74 4.31
C LEU A 49 0.74 -0.44 5.07
N ALA A 50 0.30 0.67 4.49
CA ALA A 50 0.38 1.98 5.12
C ALA A 50 -0.81 2.85 4.73
N GLY A 51 -1.08 3.86 5.54
CA GLY A 51 -2.10 4.86 5.25
C GLY A 51 -2.74 5.41 6.52
N ARG A 52 -3.99 5.86 6.41
CA ARG A 52 -4.71 6.54 7.49
C ARG A 52 -5.66 5.59 8.19
N VAL A 53 -5.67 5.64 9.52
CA VAL A 53 -6.69 5.02 10.37
C VAL A 53 -7.45 6.10 11.11
N THR A 54 -8.78 6.05 11.06
CA THR A 54 -9.69 6.93 11.80
C THR A 54 -10.34 6.12 12.92
N TYR A 55 -10.24 6.61 14.15
CA TYR A 55 -10.63 5.90 15.36
C TYR A 55 -11.27 6.85 16.38
N SER A 56 -12.01 6.31 17.35
CA SER A 56 -12.43 7.09 18.51
C SER A 56 -11.51 6.88 19.69
N ARG A 57 -11.30 7.95 20.45
CA ARG A 57 -10.58 7.95 21.71
C ARG A 57 -11.16 9.02 22.62
N ASP A 58 -11.50 8.67 23.86
CA ASP A 58 -12.01 9.60 24.87
C ASP A 58 -13.24 10.39 24.36
N GLY A 59 -14.09 9.74 23.56
CA GLY A 59 -15.28 10.33 22.96
C GLY A 59 -15.02 11.30 21.79
N ARG A 60 -13.78 11.39 21.29
CA ARG A 60 -13.40 12.19 20.11
C ARG A 60 -13.05 11.30 18.94
N ILE A 61 -13.24 11.80 17.72
CA ILE A 61 -12.79 11.15 16.48
C ILE A 61 -11.43 11.74 16.11
N GLU A 62 -10.45 10.87 15.92
CA GLU A 62 -9.08 11.22 15.55
C GLU A 62 -8.63 10.39 14.33
N SER A 63 -7.59 10.86 13.65
CA SER A 63 -6.96 10.12 12.56
C SER A 63 -5.46 10.10 12.74
N GLN A 64 -4.83 8.97 12.47
CA GLN A 64 -3.39 8.79 12.55
C GLN A 64 -2.89 7.99 11.35
N LEU A 65 -1.70 8.33 10.86
CA LEU A 65 -1.01 7.52 9.85
C LEU A 65 -0.34 6.33 10.53
N ILE A 66 -0.45 5.16 9.90
CA ILE A 66 0.31 3.96 10.28
C ILE A 66 1.12 3.46 9.10
N ASP A 67 2.20 2.75 9.42
CA ASP A 67 2.98 1.98 8.46
C ASP A 67 3.52 0.72 9.13
N PHE A 68 3.10 -0.45 8.64
CA PHE A 68 3.57 -1.73 9.17
C PHE A 68 5.07 -1.95 8.92
N LYS A 69 5.66 -1.34 7.87
CA LYS A 69 7.07 -1.38 7.45
C LYS A 69 7.65 -2.75 7.08
N VAL A 70 7.21 -3.81 7.73
CA VAL A 70 7.62 -5.19 7.47
C VAL A 70 6.70 -5.81 6.41
N PRO A 71 7.19 -6.76 5.59
CA PRO A 71 6.37 -7.42 4.59
C PRO A 71 5.38 -8.38 5.28
N ILE A 72 4.12 -7.95 5.38
CA ILE A 72 3.04 -8.68 6.04
C ILE A 72 2.12 -9.40 5.06
N ALA A 73 2.29 -9.20 3.75
CA ALA A 73 1.39 -9.76 2.77
C ALA A 73 2.08 -10.12 1.45
N THR A 74 1.44 -11.02 0.71
CA THR A 74 1.82 -11.35 -0.67
C THR A 74 0.60 -11.74 -1.49
N ILE A 75 0.65 -11.50 -2.80
CA ILE A 75 -0.34 -11.98 -3.77
C ILE A 75 0.36 -13.06 -4.60
N PRO A 76 0.20 -14.35 -4.29
CA PRO A 76 0.93 -15.40 -5.00
C PRO A 76 0.38 -15.64 -6.40
N ASN A 77 1.26 -15.80 -7.39
CA ASN A 77 0.86 -16.33 -8.69
C ASN A 77 0.38 -17.79 -8.58
N LEU A 78 -0.52 -18.17 -9.50
CA LEU A 78 -0.81 -19.58 -9.74
C LEU A 78 0.40 -20.24 -10.43
N ALA A 79 0.82 -21.38 -9.92
CA ALA A 79 1.92 -22.14 -10.51
C ALA A 79 1.65 -22.45 -11.99
N ILE A 80 2.66 -22.26 -12.86
CA ILE A 80 2.55 -22.50 -14.31
C ILE A 80 2.12 -23.92 -14.67
N HIS A 81 2.42 -24.91 -13.82
CA HIS A 81 1.97 -26.30 -14.00
C HIS A 81 0.42 -26.43 -13.99
N LEU A 82 -0.25 -25.51 -13.29
CA LEU A 82 -1.70 -25.40 -13.17
C LEU A 82 -2.28 -24.31 -14.10
N ASN A 83 -1.43 -23.49 -14.72
CA ASN A 83 -1.77 -22.53 -15.77
C ASN A 83 -0.73 -22.57 -16.89
N ARG A 84 -0.81 -23.60 -17.75
CA ARG A 84 0.22 -23.90 -18.76
C ARG A 84 0.38 -22.81 -19.82
N GLU A 85 -0.64 -21.99 -20.01
CA GLU A 85 -0.67 -20.91 -21.00
C GLU A 85 -0.38 -19.53 -20.39
N ALA A 86 0.07 -19.45 -19.12
CA ALA A 86 0.33 -18.19 -18.43
C ALA A 86 1.17 -17.19 -19.23
N ASN A 87 2.17 -17.66 -19.98
CA ASN A 87 3.05 -16.83 -20.80
C ASN A 87 2.39 -16.26 -22.07
N GLN A 88 1.20 -16.73 -22.45
CA GLN A 88 0.39 -16.16 -23.52
C GLN A 88 -0.48 -14.99 -23.02
N GLY A 89 -0.48 -14.74 -21.71
CA GLY A 89 -1.30 -13.74 -21.05
C GLY A 89 -2.70 -14.25 -20.72
N TRP A 90 -3.28 -13.68 -19.66
CA TRP A 90 -4.69 -13.87 -19.32
C TRP A 90 -5.27 -12.58 -18.73
N ALA A 91 -6.60 -12.47 -18.73
CA ALA A 91 -7.28 -11.38 -18.07
C ALA A 91 -7.30 -11.63 -16.56
N ILE A 92 -6.40 -10.98 -15.83
CA ILE A 92 -6.36 -11.01 -14.36
C ILE A 92 -7.67 -10.44 -13.82
N ASN A 93 -8.41 -11.23 -13.05
CA ASN A 93 -9.62 -10.79 -12.38
C ASN A 93 -9.28 -10.12 -11.04
N PRO A 94 -9.42 -8.78 -10.90
CA PRO A 94 -9.00 -8.08 -9.69
C PRO A 94 -9.80 -8.50 -8.44
N GLN A 95 -11.05 -8.90 -8.59
CA GLN A 95 -11.89 -9.32 -7.48
C GLN A 95 -11.48 -10.70 -6.93
N ASN A 96 -10.94 -11.59 -7.78
CA ASN A 96 -10.64 -12.97 -7.43
C ASN A 96 -9.16 -13.22 -7.18
N GLU A 97 -8.26 -12.54 -7.90
CA GLU A 97 -6.85 -12.88 -7.98
C GLU A 97 -5.93 -11.90 -7.23
N LEU A 98 -6.38 -10.68 -6.89
CA LEU A 98 -5.55 -9.67 -6.21
C LEU A 98 -5.70 -9.64 -4.69
N ARG A 99 -6.14 -10.73 -4.06
CA ARG A 99 -6.39 -10.80 -2.61
C ARG A 99 -5.10 -11.13 -1.87
N PRO A 100 -4.43 -10.19 -1.19
CA PRO A 100 -3.19 -10.48 -0.49
C PRO A 100 -3.46 -11.43 0.67
N ILE A 101 -2.60 -12.42 0.84
CA ILE A 101 -2.58 -13.34 1.97
C ILE A 101 -1.74 -12.69 3.08
N LEU A 102 -2.28 -12.61 4.29
CA LEU A 102 -1.60 -12.03 5.46
C LEU A 102 -1.08 -13.11 6.41
N ALA A 103 -1.89 -14.12 6.68
CA ALA A 103 -1.59 -15.15 7.68
C ALA A 103 -2.27 -16.48 7.37
N GLN A 104 -1.78 -17.55 7.99
CA GLN A 104 -2.51 -18.80 8.15
C GLN A 104 -3.36 -18.72 9.42
N ILE A 105 -4.56 -19.28 9.38
CA ILE A 105 -5.50 -19.29 10.50
C ILE A 105 -5.99 -20.70 10.76
N ALA A 106 -6.16 -21.04 12.05
CA ALA A 106 -6.88 -22.24 12.45
C ALA A 106 -8.37 -22.08 12.14
N SER A 107 -9.08 -23.17 11.86
CA SER A 107 -10.45 -23.16 11.31
C SER A 107 -11.52 -22.53 12.20
N GLN A 108 -11.21 -22.14 13.44
CA GLN A 108 -12.14 -21.51 14.39
C GLN A 108 -11.80 -20.05 14.70
N GLU A 109 -10.68 -19.52 14.21
CA GLU A 109 -10.30 -18.13 14.45
C GLU A 109 -10.99 -17.21 13.45
N SER A 110 -11.63 -16.15 13.96
CA SER A 110 -12.12 -15.05 13.12
C SER A 110 -11.17 -13.87 13.29
N PRO A 111 -10.21 -13.67 12.38
CA PRO A 111 -9.36 -12.49 12.43
C PRO A 111 -10.23 -11.22 12.26
N ASP A 112 -9.86 -10.20 13.01
CA ASP A 112 -10.48 -8.88 13.00
C ASP A 112 -9.43 -7.88 12.53
N PHE A 113 -9.64 -7.33 11.33
CA PHE A 113 -8.68 -6.38 10.77
C PHE A 113 -8.64 -5.07 11.56
N ARG A 114 -9.77 -4.63 12.12
CA ARG A 114 -9.82 -3.40 12.93
C ARG A 114 -9.07 -3.58 14.25
N ALA A 115 -9.14 -4.77 14.85
CA ALA A 115 -8.31 -5.09 16.01
C ALA A 115 -6.81 -5.06 15.67
N LEU A 116 -6.40 -5.57 14.50
CA LEU A 116 -5.02 -5.47 14.02
C LEU A 116 -4.57 -4.00 13.87
N LEU A 117 -5.43 -3.13 13.33
CA LEU A 117 -5.13 -1.70 13.19
C LEU A 117 -5.02 -0.99 14.55
N ALA A 118 -5.88 -1.34 15.51
CA ALA A 118 -5.80 -0.79 16.87
C ALA A 118 -4.48 -1.17 17.56
N ASP A 119 -4.05 -2.42 17.41
CA ASP A 119 -2.76 -2.89 17.93
C ASP A 119 -1.58 -2.18 17.23
N GLN A 120 -1.62 -2.00 15.90
CA GLN A 120 -0.60 -1.24 15.18
C GLN A 120 -0.52 0.23 15.64
N LEU A 121 -1.65 0.89 15.88
CA LEU A 121 -1.68 2.24 16.47
C LEU A 121 -0.98 2.27 17.84
N GLY A 122 -1.23 1.25 18.67
CA GLY A 122 -0.57 1.09 19.96
C GLY A 122 0.94 0.90 19.84
N ARG A 123 1.39 0.05 18.92
CA ARG A 123 2.82 -0.23 18.69
C ARG A 123 3.60 0.96 18.14
N GLU A 124 3.03 1.68 17.17
CA GLU A 124 3.74 2.74 16.46
C GLU A 124 3.69 4.08 17.21
N HIS A 125 2.57 4.38 17.89
CA HIS A 125 2.32 5.70 18.47
C HIS A 125 2.01 5.69 19.98
N GLY A 126 1.92 4.51 20.62
CA GLY A 126 1.51 4.40 22.02
C GLY A 126 0.04 4.80 22.26
N LEU A 127 -0.80 4.73 21.21
CA LEU A 127 -2.19 5.16 21.25
C LEU A 127 -3.10 3.95 21.52
N VAL A 128 -4.07 4.12 22.42
CA VAL A 128 -5.12 3.13 22.66
C VAL A 128 -6.42 3.70 22.10
N ALA A 129 -6.89 3.13 21.00
CA ALA A 129 -8.19 3.48 20.43
C ALA A 129 -9.30 2.73 21.19
N ASP A 130 -10.42 3.42 21.46
CA ASP A 130 -11.62 2.76 21.96
C ASP A 130 -12.22 1.86 20.87
N VAL A 131 -12.24 2.37 19.63
CA VAL A 131 -12.70 1.66 18.44
C VAL A 131 -12.07 2.24 17.18
N VAL A 132 -11.66 1.38 16.25
CA VAL A 132 -11.28 1.79 14.89
C VAL A 132 -12.55 1.93 14.05
N LEU A 133 -12.81 3.13 13.55
CA LEU A 133 -14.04 3.51 12.84
C LEU A 133 -13.92 3.30 11.33
N ASP A 134 -12.80 3.70 10.73
CA ASP A 134 -12.55 3.53 9.29
C ASP A 134 -11.06 3.63 8.97
N PHE A 135 -10.69 3.33 7.73
CA PHE A 135 -9.31 3.38 7.27
C PHE A 135 -9.20 3.58 5.75
N GLU A 136 -8.08 4.18 5.35
CA GLU A 136 -7.65 4.28 3.95
C GLU A 136 -6.21 3.77 3.88
N LEU A 137 -6.06 2.50 3.52
CA LEU A 137 -4.77 1.82 3.54
C LEU A 137 -4.44 1.27 2.16
N SER A 138 -3.20 1.49 1.73
CA SER A 138 -2.68 1.06 0.45
C SER A 138 -1.55 0.06 0.66
N PHE A 139 -1.61 -1.08 -0.03
CA PHE A 139 -0.47 -1.99 -0.08
C PHE A 139 0.67 -1.34 -0.85
N TYR A 140 1.91 -1.66 -0.47
CA TYR A 140 3.10 -1.19 -1.16
C TYR A 140 4.23 -2.23 -1.11
N ASP A 141 5.08 -2.23 -2.13
CA ASP A 141 6.28 -3.08 -2.19
C ASP A 141 7.31 -2.61 -1.14
N THR A 142 7.77 -3.52 -0.30
CA THR A 142 8.81 -3.24 0.70
C THR A 142 10.21 -3.09 0.09
N GLN A 143 10.39 -3.51 -1.17
CA GLN A 143 11.62 -3.25 -1.91
C GLN A 143 11.83 -1.74 -2.07
N SER A 144 12.89 -1.23 -1.43
CA SER A 144 13.28 0.18 -1.55
C SER A 144 13.67 0.54 -2.97
N ALA A 145 13.47 1.80 -3.34
CA ALA A 145 14.00 2.33 -4.59
C ALA A 145 15.54 2.24 -4.58
N ALA A 146 16.13 1.94 -5.73
CA ALA A 146 17.57 1.76 -5.88
C ALA A 146 18.08 2.35 -7.20
N VAL A 147 19.35 2.76 -7.19
CA VAL A 147 20.10 3.03 -8.42
C VAL A 147 20.55 1.69 -9.00
N ILE A 148 20.27 1.45 -10.28
CA ILE A 148 20.57 0.20 -10.98
C ILE A 148 21.22 0.48 -12.36
N GLY A 149 21.71 -0.57 -13.01
CA GLY A 149 22.38 -0.50 -14.32
C GLY A 149 23.90 -0.67 -14.21
N LEU A 150 24.54 -1.06 -15.31
CA LEU A 150 25.98 -1.37 -15.35
C LEU A 150 26.86 -0.22 -14.84
N HIS A 151 26.42 1.03 -15.05
CA HIS A 151 27.11 2.24 -14.60
C HIS A 151 26.26 3.08 -13.62
N GLY A 152 25.17 2.52 -13.08
CA GLY A 152 24.26 3.23 -12.19
C GLY A 152 23.37 4.25 -12.92
N ASP A 153 22.96 3.94 -14.16
CA ASP A 153 22.28 4.87 -15.06
C ASP A 153 20.79 5.08 -14.75
N PHE A 154 20.18 4.19 -13.95
CA PHE A 154 18.74 4.16 -13.76
C PHE A 154 18.33 4.21 -12.29
N ILE A 155 17.13 4.70 -12.03
CA ILE A 155 16.44 4.56 -10.75
C ILE A 155 15.26 3.63 -10.95
N ALA A 156 15.17 2.57 -10.13
CA ALA A 156 14.01 1.70 -10.07
C ALA A 156 13.35 1.83 -8.70
N GLY A 157 12.03 2.01 -8.69
CA GLY A 157 11.25 2.12 -7.47
C GLY A 157 9.77 2.29 -7.74
N ALA A 158 8.94 1.95 -6.76
CA ALA A 158 7.51 2.22 -6.82
C ALA A 158 7.23 3.73 -6.72
N ARG A 159 6.11 4.18 -7.29
CA ARG A 159 5.56 5.55 -7.14
C ARG A 159 6.43 6.68 -7.69
N LEU A 160 7.39 6.38 -8.57
CA LEU A 160 8.13 7.42 -9.32
C LEU A 160 7.15 8.36 -10.03
N ASP A 161 6.14 7.78 -10.67
CA ASP A 161 4.91 8.48 -11.06
C ASP A 161 4.01 8.69 -9.82
N ASN A 162 3.92 9.89 -9.24
CA ASN A 162 4.59 11.14 -9.62
C ASN A 162 5.39 11.78 -8.47
N LEU A 163 5.77 10.96 -7.48
CA LEU A 163 6.54 11.45 -6.34
C LEU A 163 7.93 11.96 -6.76
N LEU A 164 8.46 11.53 -7.90
CA LEU A 164 9.68 12.09 -8.47
C LEU A 164 9.51 13.58 -8.80
N SER A 165 8.39 13.98 -9.41
CA SER A 165 8.11 15.40 -9.69
C SER A 165 7.78 16.18 -8.43
N CYS A 166 7.07 15.57 -7.45
CA CYS A 166 6.87 16.19 -6.13
C CYS A 166 8.22 16.51 -5.47
N PHE A 167 9.13 15.53 -5.46
CA PHE A 167 10.47 15.70 -4.91
C PHE A 167 11.25 16.79 -5.66
N ALA A 168 11.31 16.72 -6.99
CA ALA A 168 12.03 17.69 -7.80
C ALA A 168 11.48 19.13 -7.62
N GLY A 169 10.16 19.29 -7.61
CA GLY A 169 9.50 20.58 -7.38
C GLY A 169 9.79 21.14 -5.99
N LEU A 170 9.72 20.31 -4.95
CA LEU A 170 10.07 20.73 -3.59
C LEU A 170 11.55 21.10 -3.46
N GLN A 171 12.45 20.30 -4.02
CA GLN A 171 13.90 20.60 -4.01
C GLN A 171 14.20 21.90 -4.76
N ALA A 172 13.60 22.12 -5.92
CA ALA A 172 13.76 23.37 -6.67
C ALA A 172 13.27 24.57 -5.85
N LEU A 173 12.15 24.43 -5.15
CA LEU A 173 11.61 25.49 -4.29
C LEU A 173 12.56 25.83 -3.13
N LEU A 174 13.07 24.81 -2.43
CA LEU A 174 13.95 24.99 -1.27
C LEU A 174 15.32 25.58 -1.65
N ASN A 175 15.80 25.32 -2.87
CA ASN A 175 17.09 25.81 -3.37
C ASN A 175 16.97 27.06 -4.26
N ALA A 176 15.77 27.61 -4.45
CA ALA A 176 15.58 28.82 -5.23
C ALA A 176 16.16 30.04 -4.50
N GLU A 177 16.80 30.94 -5.24
CA GLU A 177 17.24 32.21 -4.69
C GLU A 177 16.03 33.09 -4.30
N PRO A 178 16.14 33.92 -3.25
CA PRO A 178 15.01 34.68 -2.68
C PRO A 178 14.61 35.90 -3.52
N GLU A 179 14.73 35.84 -4.85
CA GLU A 179 14.31 36.91 -5.76
C GLU A 179 12.78 37.04 -5.87
N HIS A 180 12.06 35.99 -5.46
CA HIS A 180 10.61 35.92 -5.49
C HIS A 180 10.08 35.35 -4.17
N THR A 181 9.03 35.96 -3.62
CA THR A 181 8.34 35.45 -2.43
C THR A 181 7.64 34.13 -2.76
N CYS A 182 7.91 33.08 -1.97
CA CYS A 182 7.14 31.84 -1.99
C CYS A 182 5.89 31.98 -1.12
N VAL A 183 4.75 31.48 -1.60
CA VAL A 183 3.50 31.30 -0.86
C VAL A 183 3.08 29.86 -0.96
#